data_AF-A0A1X1Q8Q6-F1
#
_entry.id   AF-A0A1X1Q8Q6-F1
#
_cell.length_a   1.000
_cell.length_b   1.000
_cell.length_c   1.000
_cell.angle_alpha   90.00
_cell.angle_beta   90.00
_cell.angle_gamma   90.00
#
_symmetry.space_group_name_H-M   'P 1'
#
loop_
_entity.id
_entity.type
_entity.pdbx_description
1 polymer ?
#
loop_
_entity_poly.entity_id
_entity_poly.type
_entity_poly.pdbx_seq_one_letter_code
_entity_poly.pdbx_strand_id
1 'polypeptide(L)'
;MSKKDIYFSLNNSESPKKVKHILAVLDLKKMIPVSEDLYSEVNINAADSDTEEIRKYKKLLEKELQFCIKIKDEIVNKATKIYIKQKEKGNVRFCVDFTAVEEFFKKK
;
A
#
# COMPACT_ATOMS: atom_id res chain seq x y z
N MET A 1 26.11 2.96 1.85
CA MET A 1 25.12 3.90 2.41
C MET A 1 24.38 3.19 3.53
N SER A 2 24.41 3.72 4.75
CA SER A 2 23.65 3.16 5.88
C SER A 2 22.15 3.29 5.56
N LYS A 3 21.46 2.15 5.41
CA LYS A 3 20.01 2.10 5.22
C LYS A 3 19.37 2.57 6.53
N LYS A 4 18.76 3.76 6.51
CA LYS A 4 17.97 4.25 7.64
C LYS A 4 16.64 3.50 7.62
N ASP A 5 16.62 2.35 8.28
CA ASP A 5 15.42 1.54 8.47
C ASP A 5 14.52 2.19 9.54
N ILE A 6 13.19 2.09 9.36
CA ILE A 6 12.22 2.67 10.29
C ILE A 6 11.69 1.59 11.21
N TYR A 7 11.90 1.77 12.51
CA TYR A 7 11.50 0.82 13.53
C TYR A 7 10.39 1.39 14.43
N PHE A 8 9.41 0.56 14.75
CA PHE A 8 8.34 0.87 15.70
C PHE A 8 8.48 0.00 16.96
N SER A 9 8.76 0.61 18.11
CA SER A 9 8.87 -0.07 19.39
C SER A 9 7.51 -0.24 20.05
N LEU A 10 7.13 -1.48 20.38
CA LEU A 10 5.93 -1.76 21.17
C LEU A 10 6.30 -1.73 22.65
N ASN A 11 6.06 -0.59 23.32
CA ASN A 11 6.14 -0.50 24.77
C ASN A 11 4.87 -1.10 25.38
N ASN A 12 4.80 -2.43 25.46
CA ASN A 12 3.85 -3.10 26.34
C ASN A 12 4.63 -3.86 27.39
N SER A 13 4.32 -3.54 28.65
CA SER A 13 4.95 -4.00 29.88
C SER A 13 5.22 -5.52 29.88
N GLU A 14 6.40 -5.90 30.36
CA GLU A 14 6.81 -7.27 30.75
C GLU A 14 7.16 -8.31 29.67
N SER A 15 7.55 -7.92 28.46
CA SER A 15 8.25 -8.83 27.53
C SER A 15 9.41 -8.14 26.80
N PRO A 16 10.48 -8.86 26.39
CA PRO A 16 11.65 -8.23 25.76
C PRO A 16 11.22 -7.34 24.60
N LYS A 17 11.75 -6.10 24.55
CA LYS A 17 11.40 -5.04 23.59
C LYS A 17 11.14 -5.60 22.18
N LYS A 18 9.87 -5.83 21.85
CA LYS A 18 9.47 -6.24 20.50
C LYS A 18 9.49 -5.01 19.60
N VAL A 19 10.48 -4.96 18.71
CA VAL A 19 10.60 -3.93 17.68
C VAL A 19 10.04 -4.48 16.37
N LYS A 20 9.12 -3.74 15.74
CA LYS A 20 8.64 -4.03 14.40
C LYS A 20 9.40 -3.18 13.38
N HIS A 21 10.00 -3.82 12.38
CA HIS A 21 10.57 -3.12 11.23
C HIS A 21 9.46 -2.80 10.22
N ILE A 22 9.34 -1.55 9.80
CA ILE A 22 8.38 -1.11 8.79
C ILE A 22 8.99 -1.37 7.41
N LEU A 23 8.37 -2.28 6.65
CA LEU A 23 8.81 -2.62 5.29
C LEU A 23 8.24 -1.63 4.25
N ALA A 24 6.93 -1.37 4.32
CA ALA A 24 6.22 -0.51 3.38
C ALA A 24 4.99 0.13 4.04
N VAL A 25 4.45 1.18 3.41
CA VAL A 25 3.24 1.88 3.82
C VAL A 25 2.29 1.99 2.63
N LEU A 26 1.03 1.57 2.83
CA LEU A 26 -0.04 1.73 1.85
C LEU A 26 -0.82 3.02 2.13
N ASP A 27 -0.70 4.02 1.26
CA ASP A 27 -1.37 5.32 1.41
C ASP A 27 -2.74 5.35 0.71
N LEU A 28 -3.78 4.98 1.47
CA LEU A 28 -5.16 4.95 0.98
C LEU A 28 -5.73 6.34 0.66
N LYS A 29 -5.13 7.43 1.15
CA LYS A 29 -5.59 8.79 0.80
C LYS A 29 -5.22 9.19 -0.62
N LYS A 30 -4.28 8.46 -1.24
CA LYS A 30 -3.76 8.69 -2.58
C LYS A 30 -4.23 7.64 -3.59
N MET A 31 -5.25 6.85 -3.26
CA MET A 31 -5.83 5.90 -4.20
C MET A 31 -6.46 6.62 -5.39
N ILE A 32 -6.41 5.99 -6.56
CA ILE A 32 -6.96 6.52 -7.81
C ILE A 32 -7.78 5.43 -8.52
N PRO A 33 -8.87 5.79 -9.21
CA PRO A 33 -9.50 4.90 -10.18
C PRO A 33 -8.55 4.66 -11.35
N VAL A 34 -8.50 3.43 -11.84
CA VAL A 34 -7.69 3.03 -13.00
C VAL A 34 -8.52 2.05 -13.84
N SER A 35 -8.58 2.28 -15.15
CA SER A 35 -9.22 1.38 -16.12
C SER A 35 -8.34 0.15 -16.39
N GLU A 36 -8.96 -0.99 -16.74
CA GLU A 36 -8.26 -2.27 -16.93
C GLU A 36 -7.18 -2.25 -18.03
N ASP A 37 -7.31 -1.35 -19.00
CA ASP A 37 -6.36 -1.14 -20.10
C ASP A 37 -5.14 -0.29 -19.72
N LEU A 38 -5.14 0.34 -18.54
CA LEU A 38 -4.10 1.28 -18.11
C LEU A 38 -3.12 0.71 -17.07
N TYR A 39 -3.29 -0.55 -16.65
CA TYR A 39 -2.35 -1.21 -15.75
C TYR A 39 -1.94 -2.59 -16.28
N SER A 40 -0.76 -3.03 -15.85
CA SER A 40 -0.23 -4.36 -16.13
C SER A 40 0.07 -5.08 -14.82
N GLU A 41 -0.21 -6.38 -14.77
CA GLU A 41 0.14 -7.19 -13.60
C GLU A 41 1.65 -7.34 -13.44
N VAL A 42 2.13 -7.26 -12.21
CA VAL A 42 3.53 -7.49 -11.87
C VAL A 42 3.74 -8.97 -11.59
N ASN A 43 4.60 -9.63 -12.38
CA ASN A 43 4.98 -11.02 -12.13
C ASN A 43 5.98 -11.11 -10.96
N ILE A 44 5.48 -11.55 -9.80
CA ILE A 44 6.27 -11.73 -8.57
C ILE A 44 6.90 -13.12 -8.45
N ASN A 45 6.62 -14.03 -9.38
CA ASN A 45 7.21 -15.37 -9.35
C ASN A 45 8.70 -15.31 -9.71
N ALA A 46 9.52 -16.05 -8.96
CA ALA A 46 10.94 -16.17 -9.26
C ALA A 46 11.13 -16.94 -10.58
N ALA A 47 12.02 -16.44 -11.43
CA ALA A 47 12.45 -17.12 -12.65
C ALA A 47 13.96 -17.43 -12.57
N ASP A 48 14.39 -18.51 -13.23
CA ASP A 48 15.80 -18.91 -13.23
C ASP A 48 16.71 -17.87 -13.91
N SER A 49 16.14 -17.08 -14.84
CA SER A 49 16.81 -15.97 -15.51
C SER A 49 16.94 -14.70 -14.66
N ASP A 50 16.33 -14.65 -13.46
CA ASP A 50 16.39 -13.46 -12.61
C ASP A 50 17.79 -13.25 -12.00
N THR A 51 18.25 -12.00 -11.98
CA THR A 51 19.43 -11.63 -11.20
C THR A 51 19.15 -11.80 -9.69
N GLU A 52 20.22 -11.87 -8.87
CA GLU A 52 20.06 -11.97 -7.41
C GLU A 52 19.27 -10.78 -6.83
N GLU A 53 19.46 -9.58 -7.38
CA GLU A 53 18.75 -8.37 -6.97
C GLU A 53 17.25 -8.44 -7.28
N ILE A 54 16.89 -8.91 -8.49
CA ILE A 54 15.49 -9.11 -8.89
C ILE A 54 14.83 -10.16 -8.01
N ARG A 55 15.52 -11.27 -7.70
CA ARG A 55 15.00 -12.30 -6.79
C ARG A 55 14.74 -11.75 -5.39
N LYS A 56 15.64 -10.93 -4.85
CA LYS A 56 15.46 -10.26 -3.54
C LYS A 56 14.26 -9.32 -3.57
N TYR A 57 14.08 -8.57 -4.65
CA TYR A 57 12.95 -7.65 -4.83
C TYR A 57 11.61 -8.39 -4.93
N LYS A 58 11.51 -9.43 -5.77
CA LYS A 58 10.31 -10.27 -5.88
C LYS A 58 9.92 -10.91 -4.55
N LYS A 59 10.90 -11.39 -3.78
CA LYS A 59 10.67 -11.92 -2.42
C LYS A 59 10.17 -10.87 -1.43
N LEU A 60 10.55 -9.60 -1.60
CA LEU A 60 10.01 -8.50 -0.80
C LEU A 60 8.54 -8.25 -1.18
N LEU A 61 8.22 -8.16 -2.47
CA LEU A 61 6.84 -7.98 -2.96
C LEU A 61 5.92 -9.12 -2.50
N GLU A 62 6.39 -10.36 -2.53
CA GLU A 62 5.63 -11.51 -2.04
C GLU A 62 5.26 -11.35 -0.55
N LYS A 63 6.21 -10.91 0.29
CA LYS A 63 5.94 -10.67 1.72
C LYS A 63 4.94 -9.53 1.94
N GLU A 64 5.04 -8.47 1.17
CA GLU A 64 4.13 -7.32 1.22
C GLU A 64 2.73 -7.72 0.78
N LEU A 65 2.60 -8.44 -0.33
CA LEU A 65 1.32 -8.93 -0.83
C LEU A 65 0.66 -9.89 0.16
N GLN A 66 1.42 -10.84 0.72
CA GLN A 66 0.92 -11.76 1.75
C GLN A 66 0.42 -11.03 2.99
N PHE A 67 1.07 -9.93 3.37
CA PHE A 67 0.58 -9.09 4.46
C PHE A 67 -0.73 -8.40 4.08
N CYS A 68 -0.82 -7.77 2.91
CA CYS A 68 -2.03 -7.12 2.42
C CYS A 68 -3.22 -8.10 2.32
N ILE A 69 -3.00 -9.33 1.85
CA ILE A 69 -4.03 -10.38 1.79
C ILE A 69 -4.59 -10.67 3.18
N LYS A 70 -3.73 -10.81 4.20
CA LYS A 70 -4.14 -11.10 5.58
C LYS A 70 -5.01 -10.00 6.20
N ILE A 71 -4.80 -8.74 5.82
CA ILE A 71 -5.55 -7.58 6.32
C ILE A 71 -6.49 -6.95 5.28
N LYS A 72 -6.84 -7.69 4.22
CA LYS A 72 -7.59 -7.19 3.06
C LYS A 72 -8.89 -6.50 3.48
N ASP A 73 -9.64 -7.12 4.38
CA ASP A 73 -10.93 -6.58 4.82
C ASP A 73 -10.75 -5.26 5.58
N GLU A 74 -9.70 -5.12 6.39
CA GLU A 74 -9.37 -3.86 7.05
C GLU A 74 -8.97 -2.77 6.06
N ILE A 75 -8.22 -3.12 5.02
CA ILE A 75 -7.80 -2.20 3.96
C ILE A 75 -9.05 -1.65 3.25
N VAL A 76 -9.94 -2.55 2.80
CA VAL A 76 -11.18 -2.18 2.11
C VAL A 76 -12.06 -1.30 3.01
N ASN A 77 -12.26 -1.70 4.26
CA ASN A 77 -13.06 -0.93 5.21
C ASN A 77 -12.49 0.47 5.47
N LYS A 78 -11.15 0.62 5.57
CA LYS A 78 -10.50 1.92 5.72
C LYS A 78 -10.61 2.76 4.46
N ALA A 79 -10.41 2.17 3.28
CA ALA A 79 -10.52 2.85 2.00
C ALA A 79 -11.94 3.41 1.79
N THR A 80 -12.97 2.60 2.03
CA THR A 80 -14.38 3.01 1.95
C THR A 80 -14.70 4.18 2.89
N LYS A 81 -14.21 4.13 4.14
CA LYS A 81 -14.40 5.23 5.10
C LYS A 81 -13.72 6.53 4.64
N ILE A 82 -12.51 6.45 4.10
CA ILE A 82 -11.79 7.62 3.58
C ILE A 82 -12.54 8.20 2.37
N TYR A 83 -12.99 7.33 1.47
CA TYR A 83 -13.75 7.71 0.29
C TYR A 83 -15.03 8.47 0.63
N ILE A 84 -15.90 7.87 1.45
CA ILE A 84 -17.17 8.49 1.89
C ILE A 84 -16.90 9.84 2.56
N LYS A 85 -15.93 9.88 3.48
CA LYS A 85 -15.57 11.11 4.20
C LYS A 85 -15.09 12.23 3.27
N GLN A 86 -14.35 11.90 2.21
CA GLN A 86 -13.91 12.89 1.23
C GLN A 86 -15.08 13.38 0.38
N LYS A 87 -15.97 12.47 -0.06
CA LYS A 87 -17.17 12.82 -0.83
C LYS A 87 -18.14 13.71 -0.04
N GLU A 88 -18.28 13.50 1.27
CA GLU A 88 -19.15 14.31 2.13
C GLU A 88 -18.55 15.68 2.47
N LYS A 89 -17.25 15.75 2.76
CA LYS A 89 -16.61 16.99 3.26
C LYS A 89 -15.95 17.85 2.17
N GLY A 90 -15.71 17.30 0.99
CA GLY A 90 -15.01 17.94 -0.14
C GLY A 90 -13.51 18.13 0.07
N ASN A 91 -13.07 18.58 1.25
CA ASN A 91 -11.66 18.86 1.54
C ASN A 91 -11.15 18.07 2.77
N VAL A 92 -10.47 16.96 2.50
CA VAL A 92 -9.73 16.19 3.51
C VAL A 92 -8.25 16.40 3.27
N ARG A 93 -7.54 16.92 4.29
CA ARG A 93 -6.10 17.22 4.18
C ARG A 93 -5.29 16.02 3.70
N PHE A 94 -4.50 16.25 2.65
CA PHE A 94 -3.63 15.27 1.96
C PHE A 94 -4.38 14.14 1.23
N CYS A 95 -5.70 14.22 1.12
CA CYS A 95 -6.51 13.30 0.32
C CYS A 95 -6.56 13.77 -1.13
N VAL A 96 -6.51 12.82 -2.07
CA VAL A 96 -6.85 13.08 -3.47
C VAL A 96 -8.31 13.50 -3.55
N ASP A 97 -8.62 14.40 -4.48
CA ASP A 97 -10.00 14.72 -4.81
C ASP A 97 -10.59 13.60 -5.69
N PHE A 98 -11.33 12.68 -5.07
CA PHE A 98 -11.89 11.53 -5.78
C PHE A 98 -12.89 11.95 -6.85
N THR A 99 -13.64 13.04 -6.65
CA THR A 99 -14.60 13.54 -7.64
C THR A 99 -13.91 14.04 -8.89
N ALA A 100 -12.88 14.88 -8.73
CA ALA A 100 -12.13 15.40 -9.87
C ALA A 100 -11.42 14.28 -10.65
N VAL A 101 -10.84 13.30 -9.94
CA VAL A 101 -10.14 12.19 -10.59
C VAL A 101 -11.12 11.24 -11.29
N GLU A 102 -12.24 10.87 -10.66
CA GLU A 102 -13.28 10.07 -11.33
C GLU A 102 -13.83 10.75 -12.59
N GLU A 103 -14.06 12.06 -12.56
CA GLU A 103 -14.51 12.80 -13.74
C GLU A 103 -13.47 12.81 -14.86
N PHE A 104 -12.18 12.90 -14.52
CA PHE A 104 -11.10 12.82 -15.50
C PHE A 104 -11.07 11.45 -16.18
N PHE A 105 -11.19 10.36 -15.41
CA PHE A 105 -11.17 9.00 -15.95
C PHE A 105 -12.47 8.60 -16.66
N LYS A 106 -13.61 9.27 -16.41
CA LYS A 106 -14.87 9.06 -17.15
C LYS A 106 -14.90 9.69 -18.55
N LYS A 107 -14.10 10.72 -18.79
CA LYS A 107 -14.10 11.49 -20.05
C LYS A 107 -13.25 10.85 -21.15
N LYS A 108 -12.60 9.72 -20.85
CA LYS A 108 -11.66 9.02 -21.71
C LYS A 108 -12.23 7.66 -22.06
#